data_AF-A0A955HWL6-F1
#
_entry.id   AF-A0A955HWL6-F1
#
_cell.length_a   1.000
_cell.length_b   1.000
_cell.length_c   1.000
_cell.angle_alpha   90.00
_cell.angle_beta   90.00
_cell.angle_gamma   90.00
#
_symmetry.space_group_name_H-M   'P 1'
#
loop_
_entity.id
_entity.type
_entity.pdbx_description
1 polymer ?
#
loop_
_entity_poly.entity_id
_entity_poly.type
_entity_poly.pdbx_seq_one_letter_code
_entity_poly.pdbx_strand_id
1 'polypeptide(L)' 'MKKTKKVFLPKWIRWIMMPMFVLLWIFITYLEFFSPEQGELGLFGYIVISVVFLGIAIMMWLMSSGKLPAYIIEEDE' A
#
# COMPACT_ATOMS: atom_id res chain seq x y z
N MET A 1 -28.48 -12.08 16.86
CA MET A 1 -27.13 -11.48 16.97
C MET A 1 -26.56 -11.46 15.57
N LYS A 2 -26.14 -10.31 15.03
CA LYS A 2 -25.55 -10.25 13.69
C LYS A 2 -24.30 -11.13 13.62
N LYS A 3 -24.20 -12.00 12.60
CA LYS A 3 -22.97 -12.77 12.36
C LYS A 3 -22.00 -11.85 11.62
N THR A 4 -20.82 -11.63 12.21
CA THR A 4 -19.74 -10.83 11.58
C THR A 4 -18.65 -11.75 11.07
N LYS A 5 -18.37 -11.69 9.77
CA LYS A 5 -17.27 -12.44 9.14
C LYS A 5 -16.21 -11.48 8.63
N LYS A 6 -15.00 -11.60 9.18
CA LYS A 6 -13.82 -10.82 8.74
C LYS A 6 -13.19 -11.50 7.53
N VAL A 7 -13.03 -10.76 6.43
CA VAL A 7 -12.34 -11.24 5.24
C VAL A 7 -10.95 -10.62 5.17
N PHE A 8 -9.95 -11.46 4.91
CA PHE A 8 -8.55 -11.07 4.81
C PHE A 8 -8.03 -11.31 3.40
N LEU A 9 -6.96 -10.61 3.03
CA LEU A 9 -6.30 -10.85 1.76
C LEU A 9 -5.50 -12.17 1.80
N PRO A 10 -5.45 -12.91 0.68
CA PRO A 10 -4.57 -14.06 0.55
C PRO A 10 -3.11 -13.72 0.85
N LYS A 11 -2.42 -14.59 1.61
CA LYS A 11 -1.03 -14.36 2.04
C LYS A 11 -0.04 -14.23 0.86
N TRP A 12 -0.34 -14.85 -0.29
CA TRP A 12 0.51 -14.77 -1.48
C TRP A 12 0.56 -13.35 -2.08
N ILE A 13 -0.48 -12.54 -1.89
CA ILE A 13 -0.56 -11.15 -2.39
C ILE A 13 0.60 -10.30 -1.85
N ARG A 14 1.05 -10.55 -0.61
CA ARG A 14 2.20 -9.87 -0.04
C ARG A 14 3.45 -10.00 -0.90
N TRP A 15 3.70 -11.19 -1.42
CA TRP A 15 4.91 -11.50 -2.19
C TRP A 15 4.95 -10.82 -3.55
N ILE A 16 3.81 -10.32 -4.03
CA ILE A 16 3.72 -9.57 -5.29
C ILE A 16 3.62 -8.07 -5.01
N MET A 17 2.73 -7.68 -4.11
CA MET A 17 2.46 -6.27 -3.82
C MET A 17 3.70 -5.60 -3.22
N MET A 18 4.41 -6.23 -2.28
CA MET A 18 5.53 -5.58 -1.62
C MET A 18 6.70 -5.27 -2.57
N PRO A 19 7.18 -6.22 -3.39
CA PRO A 19 8.17 -5.89 -4.42
C PRO A 19 7.66 -4.84 -5.40
N MET A 20 6.39 -4.90 -5.80
CA MET A 20 5.80 -3.90 -6.70
C MET A 20 5.81 -2.50 -6.09
N PHE A 21 5.42 -2.33 -4.82
CA PHE A 21 5.54 -1.04 -4.12
C PHE A 21 6.99 -0.58 -4.10
N VAL A 22 7.94 -1.42 -3.71
CA VAL A 22 9.37 -1.04 -3.68
C VAL A 22 9.86 -0.58 -5.05
N LEU A 23 9.53 -1.30 -6.12
CA LEU A 23 9.89 -0.93 -7.49
C LEU A 23 9.29 0.40 -7.92
N LEU A 24 8.01 0.62 -7.65
CA LEU A 24 7.32 1.88 -7.95
C LEU A 24 7.92 3.05 -7.15
N TRP A 25 8.24 2.84 -5.88
CA TRP A 25 8.88 3.86 -5.06
C TRP A 25 10.26 4.23 -5.60
N ILE A 26 11.11 3.25 -5.92
CA ILE A 26 12.42 3.49 -6.56
C ILE A 26 12.26 4.23 -7.88
N PHE A 27 11.27 3.84 -8.69
CA PHE A 27 10.99 4.49 -9.96
C PHE A 27 10.59 5.97 -9.79
N ILE A 28 9.70 6.26 -8.82
CA ILE A 28 9.32 7.65 -8.49
C ILE A 28 10.53 8.44 -7.98
N THR A 29 11.35 7.86 -7.11
CA THR A 29 12.60 8.50 -6.63
C THR A 29 13.55 8.80 -7.79
N TYR A 30 13.68 7.87 -8.75
CA TYR A 30 14.49 8.08 -9.94
C TYR A 30 13.95 9.23 -10.79
N LEU A 31 12.64 9.26 -11.07
CA LEU A 31 12.02 10.34 -11.83
C LEU A 31 12.14 11.70 -11.15
N GLU A 32 12.08 11.75 -9.82
CA GLU A 32 12.16 13.02 -9.11
C GLU A 32 13.59 13.58 -9.06
N PHE A 33 14.59 12.73 -8.84
CA PHE A 33 15.96 13.18 -8.51
C PHE A 33 17.02 12.90 -9.58
N PHE A 34 16.77 11.98 -10.50
CA PHE A 34 17.80 11.45 -11.42
C PHE A 34 17.39 11.53 -12.89
N SER A 35 16.13 11.87 -13.17
CA SER A 35 15.65 12.10 -14.53
C SER A 35 16.20 13.42 -15.09
N PRO A 36 16.46 13.51 -16.42
CA PRO A 36 16.85 14.76 -17.07
C PRO A 36 15.78 15.86 -16.94
N GLU A 37 14.52 15.46 -16.82
CA GLU A 37 13.40 16.34 -16.50
C GLU A 37 13.32 16.47 -14.99
N GLN A 38 13.38 17.71 -14.50
CA GLN A 38 13.33 17.99 -13.07
C GLN A 38 11.93 17.64 -12.56
N GLY A 39 11.85 16.77 -11.56
CA GLY A 39 10.58 16.42 -10.93
C GLY A 39 9.85 17.63 -10.35
N GLU A 40 8.53 17.67 -10.52
CA GLU A 40 7.70 18.81 -10.10
C GLU A 40 7.35 18.78 -8.60
N LEU A 41 7.58 17.66 -7.91
CA LEU A 41 7.18 17.49 -6.51
C LEU A 41 8.08 18.29 -5.56
N GLY A 42 9.35 18.42 -5.91
CA GLY A 42 10.40 18.87 -5.01
C GLY A 42 10.56 17.96 -3.79
N LEU A 43 11.51 18.29 -2.90
CA LEU A 43 11.79 17.48 -1.72
C LEU A 43 10.57 17.29 -0.81
N PHE A 44 9.77 18.34 -0.63
CA PHE A 44 8.59 18.29 0.24
C PHE A 44 7.49 17.41 -0.36
N GLY A 45 7.14 17.59 -1.64
CA GLY A 45 6.15 16.74 -2.31
C GLY A 45 6.59 15.29 -2.35
N TYR A 46 7.89 15.03 -2.57
CA TYR A 46 8.48 13.70 -2.52
C TYR A 46 8.33 13.01 -1.16
N ILE A 47 8.54 13.73 -0.05
CA ILE A 47 8.36 13.18 1.30
C ILE A 47 6.89 12.85 1.53
N VAL A 48 5.97 13.76 1.17
CA VAL A 48 4.53 13.54 1.33
C VAL A 48 4.08 12.29 0.57
N ILE A 49 4.45 12.16 -0.71
CA ILE A 49 4.08 10.98 -1.49
C ILE A 49 4.72 9.70 -0.94
N SER A 50 5.98 9.76 -0.47
CA SER A 50 6.65 8.61 0.15
C SER A 50 5.93 8.13 1.41
N VAL A 51 5.43 9.05 2.25
CA VAL A 51 4.66 8.71 3.45
C VAL A 51 3.33 8.06 3.08
N VAL A 52 2.60 8.63 2.11
CA VAL A 52 1.34 8.04 1.62
C VAL A 52 1.58 6.63 1.09
N PHE A 53 2.63 6.47 0.30
CA PHE A 53 2.99 5.21 -0.33
C PHE A 53 3.37 4.15 0.71
N LEU A 54 4.14 4.53 1.73
CA LEU A 54 4.46 3.68 2.87
C LEU A 54 3.20 3.29 3.65
N GLY A 55 2.28 4.22 3.87
CA GLY A 55 1.00 3.96 4.53
C GLY A 55 0.17 2.90 3.80
N ILE A 56 0.07 3.00 2.47
CA ILE A 56 -0.62 2.00 1.64
C ILE A 56 0.09 0.65 1.71
N ALA A 57 1.42 0.62 1.60
CA ALA A 57 2.19 -0.62 1.70
C ALA A 57 1.98 -1.32 3.05
N ILE A 58 1.99 -0.57 4.16
CA ILE A 58 1.72 -1.09 5.51
C ILE A 58 0.28 -1.63 5.60
N MET A 59 -0.70 -0.90 5.07
CA MET A 59 -2.10 -1.36 5.09
C MET A 59 -2.26 -2.68 4.33
N MET A 60 -1.69 -2.79 3.13
CA MET A 60 -1.68 -4.03 2.34
C MET A 60 -0.95 -5.17 3.05
N TRP A 61 0.18 -4.87 3.72
CA TRP A 61 0.90 -5.84 4.54
C TRP A 61 0.04 -6.37 5.69
N LEU A 62 -0.66 -5.49 6.40
CA LEU A 62 -1.53 -5.85 7.51
C LEU A 62 -2.74 -6.67 7.04
N MET A 63 -3.33 -6.31 5.89
CA MET A 63 -4.45 -7.05 5.31
C MET A 63 -4.07 -8.46 4.86
N SER A 64 -2.89 -8.61 4.25
CA SER A 64 -2.33 -9.92 3.87
C SER A 64 -1.76 -10.72 5.06
N SER A 65 -1.51 -10.06 6.21
CA SER A 65 -1.04 -10.72 7.43
C SER A 65 -2.14 -11.35 8.27
N GLY A 66 -3.41 -11.08 7.95
CA GLY A 66 -4.53 -11.44 8.81
C GLY A 66 -4.72 -10.53 10.03
N LYS A 67 -3.99 -9.40 10.13
CA LYS A 67 -4.10 -8.45 11.24
C LYS A 67 -5.14 -7.35 11.00
N LEU A 68 -5.35 -6.95 9.75
CA LEU A 68 -6.36 -5.96 9.36
C LEU A 68 -7.37 -6.62 8.41
N PRO A 69 -8.67 -6.64 8.70
CA PRO A 69 -9.65 -7.15 7.73
C PRO A 69 -9.73 -6.22 6.52
N ALA A 70 -9.80 -6.79 5.32
CA ALA A 70 -10.03 -6.04 4.10
C ALA A 70 -11.48 -5.55 4.02
N TYR A 71 -12.42 -6.37 4.48
CA TYR A 71 -13.83 -6.01 4.67
C TYR A 71 -14.50 -6.92 5.70
N ILE A 72 -15.62 -6.45 6.25
CA ILE A 72 -16.45 -7.17 7.21
C ILE A 72 -17.78 -7.45 6.53
N ILE A 73 -18.21 -8.71 6.55
CA ILE A 73 -19.56 -9.10 6.11
C ILE A 73 -20.42 -9.18 7.37
N GLU A 74 -21.50 -8.39 7.39
CA GLU A 74 -22.58 -8.53 8.35
C GLU A 74 -23.71 -9.31 7.68
N GLU A 75 -24.03 -10.48 8.23
CA GLU A 75 -25.23 -11.22 7.84
C GLU A 75 -26.36 -10.83 8.80
N ASP A 76 -27.38 -10.16 8.25
CA ASP A 76 -28.71 -10.06 8.85
C ASP A 76 -29.44 -11.36 8.43
N GLU A 77 -29.87 -12.16 9.42
CA GLU A 77 -30.41 -13.54 9.24
C GLU A 77 -31.41 -13.71 8.09
#